data_AF-A0A1F5YJF9-F1
#
_entry.id   AF-A0A1F5YJF9-F1
#
_cell.length_a   1.000
_cell.length_b   1.000
_cell.length_c   1.000
_cell.angle_alpha   90.00
_cell.angle_beta   90.00
_cell.angle_gamma   90.00
#
_symmetry.space_group_name_H-M   'P 1'
#
loop_
_entity.id
_entity.type
_entity.pdbx_description
1 polymer ?
#
loop_
_entity_poly.entity_id
_entity_poly.type
_entity_poly.pdbx_seq_one_letter_code
_entity_poly.pdbx_strand_id
1 'polypeptide(L)'
;MLKTGLPKPLVNYFKSRFPIILGIFLILLVFTGGAYYLGLKKNNSNNNYSQTINSHPQAETTIAVQIEPSVNTQNQLIPSLNPTAIYITGSSSKMVSSPPEWQQFTATDPDFGIKTTLSLPPGFSFLFTGSEFTIQNASDASELWDYSSSVYRNNDGVLKNHYDGSSRRAWYEKRLAEKQSTDEIVGITEKSVNSSTYLEITVQTPAYDDHGVTSGTKIGKHFIFVQNNILHMITPVSNKAYTPSAQIPDNIGSIFASLTSVQIN
;
A
#
# COMPACT_ATOMS: atom_id res chain seq x y z
N MET A 1 -3.77 66.68 -6.31
CA MET A 1 -3.38 65.48 -7.09
C MET A 1 -1.90 65.20 -6.84
N LEU A 2 -1.56 64.29 -5.92
CA LEU A 2 -0.17 63.85 -5.71
C LEU A 2 0.08 62.61 -6.58
N LYS A 3 1.04 62.71 -7.51
CA LYS A 3 1.48 61.60 -8.36
C LYS A 3 2.72 60.99 -7.72
N THR A 4 2.54 59.98 -6.87
CA THR A 4 3.64 59.25 -6.22
C THR A 4 4.20 58.19 -7.17
N GLY A 5 5.13 58.60 -8.04
CA GLY A 5 5.96 57.66 -8.80
C GLY A 5 7.09 57.12 -7.92
N LEU A 6 7.32 55.81 -7.94
CA LEU A 6 8.44 55.19 -7.25
C LEU A 6 9.78 55.82 -7.67
N PRO A 7 10.75 55.96 -6.74
CA PRO A 7 12.04 56.56 -7.04
C PRO A 7 12.81 55.75 -8.09
N LYS A 8 13.35 56.44 -9.11
CA LYS A 8 14.10 55.88 -10.25
C LYS A 8 15.13 54.78 -9.94
N PRO A 9 15.93 54.81 -8.84
CA PRO A 9 16.86 53.71 -8.53
C PRO A 9 16.16 52.37 -8.22
N LEU A 10 14.95 52.39 -7.65
CA LEU A 10 14.15 51.18 -7.40
C LEU A 10 13.63 50.59 -8.72
N VAL A 11 13.26 51.43 -9.69
CA VAL A 11 12.80 50.97 -11.01
C VAL A 11 13.92 50.29 -11.79
N ASN A 12 15.16 50.79 -11.69
CA ASN A 12 16.32 50.17 -12.34
C ASN A 12 16.75 48.88 -11.64
N TYR A 13 16.64 48.79 -10.32
CA TYR A 13 16.88 47.56 -9.57
C TYR A 13 15.89 46.45 -9.95
N PHE A 14 14.60 46.77 -10.06
CA PHE A 14 13.58 45.84 -10.52
C PHE A 14 13.76 45.47 -12.00
N LYS A 15 14.06 46.42 -12.91
CA LYS A 15 14.31 46.13 -14.33
C LYS A 15 15.51 45.19 -14.55
N SER A 16 16.58 45.34 -13.76
CA SER A 16 17.78 44.51 -13.90
C SER A 16 17.58 43.08 -13.38
N ARG A 17 16.73 42.89 -12.36
CA ARG A 17 16.55 41.57 -11.73
C ARG A 17 15.31 40.82 -12.20
N PHE A 18 14.32 41.51 -12.76
CA PHE A 18 13.14 40.89 -13.35
C PHE A 18 13.45 39.79 -14.37
N PRO A 19 14.37 39.96 -15.35
CA PRO A 19 14.70 38.88 -16.28
C PRO A 19 15.41 37.69 -15.61
N ILE A 20 16.16 37.92 -14.52
CA ILE A 20 16.82 36.87 -13.75
C ILE A 20 15.80 36.08 -12.93
N ILE A 21 14.90 36.78 -12.24
CA ILE A 21 13.82 36.17 -11.45
C ILE A 21 12.87 35.39 -12.37
N LEU A 22 12.51 35.96 -13.52
CA LEU A 22 11.69 35.28 -14.53
C LEU A 22 12.41 34.05 -15.11
N GLY A 23 13.72 34.13 -15.34
CA GLY A 23 14.54 33.01 -15.79
C GLY A 23 14.56 31.86 -14.78
N ILE A 24 14.77 32.16 -13.48
CA ILE A 24 14.73 31.17 -12.41
C ILE A 24 13.32 30.56 -12.27
N PHE A 25 12.28 31.38 -12.39
CA PHE A 25 10.90 30.90 -12.33
C PHE A 25 10.57 29.97 -13.50
N LEU A 26 11.00 30.30 -14.73
CA LEU A 26 10.83 29.44 -15.90
C LEU A 26 11.61 28.13 -15.78
N ILE A 27 12.85 28.17 -15.25
CA ILE A 27 13.63 26.97 -14.99
C ILE A 27 12.92 26.10 -13.95
N LEU A 28 12.45 26.67 -12.84
CA LEU A 28 11.66 25.96 -11.83
C LEU A 28 10.38 25.36 -12.42
N LEU A 29 9.70 26.07 -13.33
CA LEU A 29 8.48 25.60 -13.98
C LEU A 29 8.76 24.45 -14.98
N VAL A 30 9.92 24.44 -15.64
CA VAL A 30 10.37 23.33 -16.49
C VAL A 30 10.79 22.11 -15.65
N PHE A 31 11.47 22.31 -14.52
CA PHE A 31 11.87 21.21 -13.62
C PHE A 31 10.68 20.61 -12.86
N THR A 32 9.79 21.45 -12.33
CA THR A 32 8.57 20.98 -11.62
C THR A 32 7.51 20.46 -12.60
N GLY A 33 7.29 21.14 -13.73
CA GLY A 33 6.39 20.67 -14.78
C GLY A 33 6.89 19.41 -15.49
N GLY A 34 8.20 19.29 -15.72
CA GLY A 34 8.83 18.09 -16.28
C GLY A 34 8.74 16.89 -15.34
N ALA A 35 8.98 17.08 -14.03
CA ALA A 35 8.82 16.03 -13.04
C ALA A 35 7.34 15.61 -12.85
N TYR A 36 6.41 16.56 -12.93
CA TYR A 36 4.97 16.27 -12.85
C TYR A 36 4.46 15.54 -14.10
N TYR A 37 4.97 15.88 -15.29
CA TYR A 37 4.59 15.23 -16.55
C TYR A 37 5.29 13.87 -16.76
N LEU A 38 6.50 13.66 -16.22
CA LEU A 38 7.16 12.35 -16.22
C LEU A 38 6.67 11.43 -15.11
N GLY A 39 6.25 11.98 -13.96
CA GLY A 39 5.63 11.22 -12.87
C GLY A 39 4.25 10.67 -13.20
N LEU A 40 3.44 11.41 -13.98
CA LEU A 40 2.10 10.97 -14.41
C LEU A 40 2.08 10.16 -15.71
N LYS A 41 3.21 10.05 -16.43
CA LYS A 41 3.30 9.38 -17.73
C LYS A 41 4.15 8.09 -17.71
N LYS A 42 4.32 7.47 -16.53
CA LYS A 42 4.80 6.11 -16.43
C LYS A 42 3.58 5.18 -16.27
N ASN A 43 3.29 4.45 -17.35
CA ASN A 43 2.24 3.45 -17.54
C ASN A 43 0.79 3.93 -17.62
N ASN A 44 0.51 4.66 -18.70
CA ASN A 44 -0.75 4.49 -19.41
C ASN A 44 -0.46 3.78 -20.74
N SER A 45 -0.10 2.49 -20.65
CA SER A 45 -0.14 1.59 -21.81
C SER A 45 -1.48 0.89 -21.73
N ASN A 46 -2.34 1.20 -22.71
CA ASN A 46 -3.55 0.50 -23.11
C ASN A 46 -3.69 -0.89 -22.47
N ASN A 47 -4.77 -1.09 -21.72
CA ASN A 47 -5.55 -2.31 -21.82
C ASN A 47 -7.00 -2.00 -21.43
N ASN A 48 -7.83 -1.77 -22.45
CA ASN A 48 -9.25 -2.05 -22.36
C ASN A 48 -9.38 -3.51 -21.93
N TYR A 49 -9.87 -3.79 -20.73
CA TYR A 49 -10.31 -5.13 -20.38
C TYR A 49 -11.78 -5.12 -20.01
N SER A 50 -12.55 -5.69 -20.93
CA SER A 50 -13.97 -5.95 -20.82
C SER A 50 -14.29 -6.72 -19.55
N GLN A 51 -15.32 -6.26 -18.83
CA GLN A 51 -16.04 -7.06 -17.85
C GLN A 51 -16.49 -8.36 -18.55
N THR A 52 -15.96 -9.50 -18.12
CA THR A 52 -16.49 -10.80 -18.54
C THR A 52 -16.90 -11.56 -17.28
N ILE A 53 -18.20 -11.77 -17.16
CA ILE A 53 -18.89 -12.50 -16.10
C ILE A 53 -19.07 -13.96 -16.58
N ASN A 54 -19.12 -14.89 -15.61
CA ASN A 54 -19.47 -16.33 -15.69
C ASN A 54 -18.26 -17.28 -15.79
N SER A 55 -18.20 -18.46 -15.16
CA SER A 55 -19.04 -19.21 -14.20
C SER A 55 -18.24 -20.47 -13.77
N HIS A 56 -18.58 -21.08 -12.62
CA HIS A 56 -18.08 -22.34 -12.04
C HIS A 56 -17.80 -23.47 -13.08
N PRO A 57 -16.80 -24.39 -12.88
CA PRO A 57 -17.00 -25.56 -12.00
C PRO A 57 -15.75 -26.22 -11.31
N GLN A 58 -15.97 -26.71 -10.07
CA GLN A 58 -15.79 -28.07 -9.52
C GLN A 58 -14.57 -29.01 -9.88
N ALA A 59 -13.77 -29.31 -8.83
CA ALA A 59 -13.15 -30.59 -8.34
C ALA A 59 -11.92 -31.32 -8.98
N GLU A 60 -10.93 -31.60 -8.10
CA GLU A 60 -9.97 -32.74 -7.90
C GLU A 60 -9.05 -33.20 -9.08
N THR A 61 -7.78 -33.63 -8.97
CA THR A 61 -7.10 -34.59 -8.05
C THR A 61 -5.54 -34.46 -8.09
N THR A 62 -4.86 -34.90 -7.02
CA THR A 62 -3.40 -35.04 -6.74
C THR A 62 -2.65 -36.11 -7.55
N ILE A 63 -1.37 -35.87 -7.96
CA ILE A 63 -0.28 -36.87 -8.04
C ILE A 63 1.08 -36.21 -7.75
N ALA A 64 1.89 -36.82 -6.87
CA ALA A 64 3.27 -36.43 -6.54
C ALA A 64 4.29 -37.30 -7.31
N VAL A 65 5.36 -36.70 -7.85
CA VAL A 65 6.61 -37.40 -8.19
C VAL A 65 7.82 -36.49 -7.94
N GLN A 66 8.77 -37.04 -7.17
CA GLN A 66 10.07 -36.52 -6.74
C GLN A 66 11.17 -36.82 -7.76
N ILE A 67 11.97 -35.82 -8.18
CA ILE A 67 13.37 -35.99 -8.63
C ILE A 67 14.16 -34.68 -8.37
N GLU A 68 15.36 -34.80 -7.77
CA GLU A 68 16.40 -33.76 -7.60
C GLU A 68 17.71 -34.28 -8.25
N PRO A 69 18.81 -33.50 -8.39
CA PRO A 69 18.96 -32.10 -8.86
C PRO A 69 20.00 -31.97 -10.00
N SER A 70 20.05 -30.83 -10.73
CA SER A 70 21.31 -30.37 -11.36
C SER A 70 21.38 -28.84 -11.62
N VAL A 71 22.24 -28.21 -10.81
CA VAL A 71 23.19 -27.09 -11.01
C VAL A 71 22.92 -25.94 -12.02
N ASN A 72 22.61 -24.78 -11.42
CA ASN A 72 23.23 -23.44 -11.55
C ASN A 72 23.13 -22.64 -12.86
N THR A 73 22.28 -21.61 -12.83
CA THR A 73 22.60 -20.26 -13.30
C THR A 73 21.70 -19.26 -12.54
N GLN A 74 22.23 -18.08 -12.21
CA GLN A 74 21.58 -17.05 -11.39
C GLN A 74 20.22 -16.58 -11.92
N ASN A 75 19.16 -17.29 -11.56
CA ASN A 75 17.83 -16.78 -11.33
C ASN A 75 17.54 -17.08 -9.87
N GLN A 76 17.40 -16.06 -9.02
CA GLN A 76 16.76 -16.28 -7.73
C GLN A 76 15.30 -16.66 -8.01
N LEU A 77 15.09 -17.96 -8.19
CA LEU A 77 13.78 -18.61 -8.21
C LEU A 77 13.06 -18.17 -6.94
N ILE A 78 11.91 -17.53 -7.10
CA ILE A 78 11.01 -17.31 -5.98
C ILE A 78 10.67 -18.70 -5.44
N PRO A 79 10.74 -18.92 -4.11
CA PRO A 79 10.22 -20.14 -3.52
C PRO A 79 8.78 -20.34 -3.99
N SER A 80 8.44 -21.52 -4.50
CA SER A 80 7.07 -21.86 -4.90
C SER A 80 6.09 -21.41 -3.81
N LEU A 81 5.19 -20.50 -4.15
CA LEU A 81 4.18 -19.96 -3.22
C LEU A 81 3.09 -21.01 -3.05
N ASN A 82 3.39 -22.07 -2.29
CA ASN A 82 2.36 -23.03 -1.92
C ASN A 82 1.34 -22.34 -1.01
N PRO A 83 0.04 -22.57 -1.23
CA PRO A 83 -1.00 -21.92 -0.46
C PRO A 83 -0.86 -22.31 1.00
N THR A 84 -0.44 -21.35 1.82
CA THR A 84 -0.17 -21.53 3.25
C THR A 84 -0.83 -20.37 3.96
N ALA A 85 -1.97 -20.64 4.59
CA ALA A 85 -2.49 -19.78 5.64
C ALA A 85 -1.87 -20.22 6.96
N ILE A 86 -1.55 -19.29 7.85
CA ILE A 86 -1.04 -19.63 9.18
C ILE A 86 -2.24 -20.10 10.01
N TYR A 87 -2.40 -21.42 10.16
CA TYR A 87 -3.53 -21.99 10.88
C TYR A 87 -3.30 -22.03 12.39
N ILE A 88 -4.28 -21.60 13.20
CA ILE A 88 -4.30 -21.86 14.65
C ILE A 88 -5.34 -22.93 14.97
N THR A 89 -4.89 -24.07 15.51
CA THR A 89 -5.76 -25.07 16.12
C THR A 89 -6.19 -24.61 17.51
N GLY A 90 -7.49 -24.39 17.72
CA GLY A 90 -8.07 -24.16 19.07
C GLY A 90 -8.65 -22.78 19.36
N SER A 91 -8.81 -21.90 18.36
CA SER A 91 -9.53 -20.63 18.56
C SER A 91 -11.03 -20.84 18.39
N SER A 92 -11.84 -20.56 19.41
CA SER A 92 -13.30 -20.43 19.27
C SER A 92 -13.62 -19.13 18.54
N SER A 93 -13.41 -19.09 17.22
CA SER A 93 -13.70 -17.92 16.42
C SER A 93 -15.13 -18.02 15.88
N LYS A 94 -15.94 -17.02 16.20
CA LYS A 94 -17.13 -16.71 15.39
C LYS A 94 -16.66 -16.59 13.94
N MET A 95 -17.20 -17.42 13.05
CA MET A 95 -16.86 -17.38 11.63
C MET A 95 -17.15 -15.98 11.10
N VAL A 96 -16.12 -15.33 10.56
CA VAL A 96 -16.21 -14.01 9.96
C VAL A 96 -16.38 -14.21 8.46
N SER A 97 -17.46 -13.66 7.91
CA SER A 97 -17.69 -13.59 6.47
C SER A 97 -17.79 -12.14 6.04
N SER A 98 -17.29 -11.83 4.85
CA SER A 98 -17.57 -10.53 4.24
C SER A 98 -19.05 -10.46 3.87
N PRO A 99 -19.74 -9.35 4.21
CA PRO A 99 -21.11 -9.13 3.76
C PRO A 99 -21.21 -9.16 2.21
N PRO A 100 -22.29 -9.74 1.65
CA PRO A 100 -22.43 -9.91 0.20
C PRO A 100 -22.54 -8.59 -0.58
N GLU A 101 -22.92 -7.50 0.08
CA GLU A 101 -23.01 -6.16 -0.50
C GLU A 101 -21.67 -5.45 -0.64
N TRP A 102 -20.58 -6.03 -0.11
CA TRP A 102 -19.24 -5.45 -0.21
C TRP A 102 -18.67 -5.58 -1.62
N GLN A 103 -17.96 -4.54 -2.05
CA GLN A 103 -17.37 -4.51 -3.37
C GLN A 103 -16.05 -5.28 -3.37
N GLN A 104 -15.89 -6.19 -4.32
CA GLN A 104 -14.64 -6.91 -4.56
C GLN A 104 -13.70 -6.09 -5.43
N PHE A 105 -12.44 -6.09 -5.03
CA PHE A 105 -11.35 -5.45 -5.74
C PHE A 105 -10.28 -6.48 -6.00
N THR A 106 -9.90 -6.62 -7.27
CA THR A 106 -8.88 -7.55 -7.72
C THR A 106 -7.77 -6.79 -8.39
N ALA A 107 -6.54 -7.20 -8.10
CA ALA A 107 -5.36 -6.72 -8.78
C ALA A 107 -4.36 -7.84 -8.99
N THR A 108 -3.45 -7.62 -9.93
CA THR A 108 -2.44 -8.61 -10.31
C THR A 108 -1.10 -7.92 -10.35
N ASP A 109 -0.19 -8.35 -9.48
CA ASP A 109 1.21 -7.94 -9.53
C ASP A 109 1.83 -8.41 -10.85
N PRO A 110 2.35 -7.49 -11.68
CA PRO A 110 2.88 -7.81 -12.99
C PRO A 110 4.26 -8.51 -12.94
N ASP A 111 5.03 -8.35 -11.86
CA ASP A 111 6.38 -8.89 -11.73
C ASP A 111 6.35 -10.37 -11.31
N PHE A 112 5.39 -10.74 -10.46
CA PHE A 112 5.29 -12.08 -9.87
C PHE A 112 4.02 -12.84 -10.24
N GLY A 113 3.09 -12.21 -10.97
CA GLY A 113 1.81 -12.81 -11.34
C GLY A 113 0.92 -13.10 -10.13
N ILE A 114 1.02 -12.32 -9.05
CA ILE A 114 0.17 -12.54 -7.86
C ILE A 114 -1.15 -11.82 -8.06
N LYS A 115 -2.23 -12.59 -8.21
CA LYS A 115 -3.60 -12.09 -8.23
C LYS A 115 -4.15 -12.02 -6.81
N THR A 116 -4.30 -10.81 -6.28
CA THR A 116 -4.93 -10.55 -4.98
C THR A 116 -6.33 -10.01 -5.17
N THR A 117 -7.29 -10.58 -4.44
CA THR A 117 -8.67 -10.10 -4.33
C THR A 117 -9.02 -9.85 -2.87
N LEU A 118 -9.64 -8.72 -2.58
CA LEU A 118 -10.22 -8.41 -1.28
C LEU A 118 -11.55 -7.70 -1.44
N SER A 119 -12.40 -7.75 -0.42
CA SER A 119 -13.66 -7.03 -0.37
C SER A 119 -13.57 -5.86 0.60
N LEU A 120 -14.12 -4.70 0.22
CA LEU A 120 -14.23 -3.52 1.08
C LEU A 120 -15.70 -3.11 1.28
N PRO A 121 -16.02 -2.42 2.39
CA PRO A 121 -17.33 -1.85 2.61
C PRO A 121 -17.77 -0.95 1.43
N PRO A 122 -19.09 -0.82 1.18
CA PRO A 122 -19.60 0.10 0.18
C PRO A 122 -19.07 1.52 0.39
N GLY A 123 -18.75 2.19 -0.71
CA GLY A 123 -18.23 3.56 -0.69
C GLY A 123 -16.71 3.64 -0.58
N PHE A 124 -15.97 2.54 -0.55
CA PHE A 124 -14.52 2.56 -0.76
C PHE A 124 -14.17 2.42 -2.25
N SER A 125 -13.14 3.15 -2.67
CA SER A 125 -12.45 3.00 -3.94
C SER A 125 -11.07 2.41 -3.73
N PHE A 126 -10.54 1.81 -4.79
CA PHE A 126 -9.30 1.05 -4.76
C PHE A 126 -8.49 1.38 -6.01
N LEU A 127 -7.30 1.95 -5.81
CA LEU A 127 -6.39 2.31 -6.90
C LEU A 127 -5.11 1.51 -6.79
N PHE A 128 -4.84 0.69 -7.81
CA PHE A 128 -3.64 -0.15 -7.88
C PHE A 128 -2.53 0.51 -8.70
N THR A 129 -1.31 0.48 -8.20
CA THR A 129 -0.12 1.04 -8.88
C THR A 129 0.90 -0.02 -9.30
N GLY A 130 0.59 -1.32 -9.17
CA GLY A 130 1.44 -2.44 -9.59
C GLY A 130 1.92 -3.32 -8.43
N SER A 131 2.26 -2.73 -7.29
CA SER A 131 2.68 -3.48 -6.08
C SER A 131 2.06 -2.96 -4.79
N GLU A 132 1.53 -1.74 -4.84
CA GLU A 132 0.92 -1.02 -3.73
C GLU A 132 -0.42 -0.44 -4.19
N PHE A 133 -1.24 -0.10 -3.19
CA PHE A 133 -2.63 0.28 -3.38
C PHE A 133 -2.98 1.43 -2.48
N THR A 134 -3.82 2.32 -2.96
CA THR A 134 -4.52 3.28 -2.11
C THR A 134 -5.97 2.86 -2.00
N ILE A 135 -6.44 2.72 -0.77
CA ILE A 135 -7.85 2.54 -0.41
C ILE A 135 -8.35 3.88 0.08
N GLN A 136 -9.41 4.39 -0.54
CA GLN A 136 -9.99 5.70 -0.23
C GLN A 136 -11.49 5.57 -0.03
N ASN A 137 -12.05 6.27 0.96
CA ASN A 137 -13.50 6.40 1.04
C ASN A 137 -13.97 7.43 -0.01
N ALA A 138 -14.80 6.99 -0.96
CA ALA A 138 -15.33 7.80 -2.06
C ALA A 138 -16.29 8.90 -1.58
N SER A 139 -16.99 8.69 -0.47
CA SER A 139 -17.88 9.69 0.15
C SER A 139 -17.13 10.63 1.11
N ASP A 140 -15.96 10.21 1.59
CA ASP A 140 -15.08 10.98 2.46
C ASP A 140 -13.63 10.79 2.01
N ALA A 141 -13.22 11.56 1.00
CA ALA A 141 -11.88 11.49 0.42
C ALA A 141 -10.74 11.73 1.44
N SER A 142 -11.07 12.18 2.66
CA SER A 142 -10.12 12.38 3.74
C SER A 142 -9.73 11.09 4.46
N GLU A 143 -10.45 9.97 4.32
CA GLU A 143 -10.03 8.65 4.83
C GLU A 143 -9.21 7.89 3.77
N LEU A 144 -7.89 7.82 3.99
CA LEU A 144 -6.92 7.22 3.07
C LEU A 144 -6.07 6.18 3.78
N TRP A 145 -5.92 5.04 3.12
CA TRP A 145 -5.12 3.91 3.58
C TRP A 145 -4.22 3.41 2.47
N ASP A 146 -2.97 3.10 2.83
CA ASP A 146 -2.06 2.33 1.97
C ASP A 146 -2.34 0.85 2.21
N TYR A 147 -2.42 0.09 1.13
CA TYR A 147 -2.44 -1.36 1.17
C TYR A 147 -1.28 -1.91 0.35
N SER A 148 -0.57 -2.88 0.92
CA SER A 148 0.51 -3.59 0.26
C SER A 148 0.07 -5.04 0.09
N SER A 149 -0.12 -5.49 -1.15
CA SER A 149 -0.73 -6.79 -1.44
C SER A 149 0.22 -7.82 -2.03
N SER A 150 1.43 -7.43 -2.38
CA SER A 150 2.30 -8.30 -3.17
C SER A 150 3.76 -8.26 -2.74
N VAL A 151 4.46 -9.32 -3.12
CA VAL A 151 5.91 -9.40 -3.13
C VAL A 151 6.41 -8.57 -4.29
N TYR A 152 7.23 -7.55 -4.04
CA TYR A 152 7.84 -6.76 -5.11
C TYR A 152 9.35 -6.67 -4.91
N ARG A 153 10.09 -6.37 -5.98
CA ARG A 153 11.52 -6.07 -5.88
C ARG A 153 11.71 -4.59 -5.62
N ASN A 154 12.53 -4.24 -4.63
CA ASN A 154 13.07 -2.89 -4.57
C ASN A 154 14.11 -2.67 -5.68
N ASN A 155 14.62 -1.45 -5.82
CA ASN A 155 15.64 -1.11 -6.81
C ASN A 155 16.94 -1.93 -6.70
N ASP A 156 17.19 -2.53 -5.53
CA ASP A 156 18.35 -3.39 -5.26
C ASP A 156 18.05 -4.89 -5.54
N GLY A 157 16.86 -5.20 -6.06
CA GLY A 157 16.43 -6.57 -6.39
C GLY A 157 15.94 -7.40 -5.20
N VAL A 158 15.89 -6.83 -3.99
CA VAL A 158 15.48 -7.49 -2.75
C VAL A 158 13.96 -7.65 -2.74
N LEU A 159 13.49 -8.88 -2.48
CA LEU A 159 12.08 -9.20 -2.29
C LEU A 159 11.56 -8.51 -1.03
N LYS A 160 10.56 -7.65 -1.19
CA LYS A 160 9.77 -7.06 -0.10
C LYS A 160 8.50 -7.88 0.10
N ASN A 161 7.96 -7.88 1.32
CA ASN A 161 6.70 -8.55 1.70
C ASN A 161 6.63 -10.08 1.52
N HIS A 162 7.70 -10.74 1.12
CA HIS A 162 7.78 -12.20 1.21
C HIS A 162 7.86 -12.61 2.68
N TYR A 163 6.98 -13.51 3.10
CA TYR A 163 6.97 -14.08 4.44
C TYR A 163 7.74 -15.39 4.45
N ASP A 164 8.85 -15.40 5.17
CA ASP A 164 9.75 -16.55 5.32
C ASP A 164 9.43 -17.43 6.54
N GLY A 165 8.33 -17.16 7.24
CA GLY A 165 7.97 -17.84 8.50
C GLY A 165 8.57 -17.18 9.75
N SER A 166 9.35 -16.11 9.61
CA SER A 166 9.89 -15.36 10.75
C SER A 166 8.80 -14.56 11.49
N SER A 167 9.17 -13.96 12.63
CA SER A 167 8.22 -13.16 13.42
C SER A 167 7.65 -11.99 12.61
N ARG A 168 6.34 -11.99 12.36
CA ARG A 168 5.60 -10.87 11.74
C ARG A 168 5.86 -9.53 12.45
N ARG A 169 6.03 -9.57 13.78
CA ARG A 169 6.40 -8.40 14.58
C ARG A 169 7.80 -7.88 14.22
N ALA A 170 8.80 -8.76 14.25
CA ALA A 170 10.18 -8.37 13.95
C ALA A 170 10.34 -7.88 12.50
N TRP A 171 9.62 -8.52 11.57
CA TRP A 171 9.54 -8.07 10.19
C TRP A 171 8.98 -6.64 10.10
N TYR A 172 7.90 -6.36 10.81
CA TYR A 172 7.28 -5.04 10.79
C TYR A 172 8.13 -3.96 11.45
N GLU A 173 8.77 -4.27 12.58
CA GLU A 173 9.72 -3.37 13.25
C GLU A 173 10.84 -2.94 12.29
N LYS A 174 11.40 -3.89 11.53
CA LYS A 174 12.40 -3.60 10.50
C LYS A 174 11.83 -2.71 9.38
N ARG A 175 10.63 -3.04 8.85
CA ARG A 175 9.99 -2.26 7.78
C ARG A 175 9.67 -0.83 8.23
N LEU A 176 9.20 -0.65 9.46
CA LEU A 176 8.87 0.66 10.01
C LEU A 176 10.12 1.53 10.08
N ALA A 177 11.22 0.99 10.62
CA ALA A 177 12.51 1.68 10.68
C ALA A 177 13.07 2.05 9.29
N GLU A 178 12.84 1.21 8.27
CA GLU A 178 13.22 1.49 6.88
C GLU A 178 12.38 2.60 6.23
N LYS A 179 11.07 2.68 6.52
CA LYS A 179 10.16 3.66 5.90
C LYS A 179 10.27 5.03 6.58
N GLN A 180 10.22 5.06 7.92
CA GLN A 180 10.29 6.27 8.74
C GLN A 180 10.90 5.94 10.11
N SER A 181 12.16 6.31 10.33
CA SER A 181 12.89 5.97 11.55
C SER A 181 12.36 6.62 12.84
N THR A 182 11.38 7.52 12.73
CA THR A 182 10.79 8.27 13.84
C THR A 182 9.49 7.66 14.36
N ASP A 183 8.95 6.66 13.67
CA ASP A 183 7.70 6.02 14.06
C ASP A 183 7.95 5.00 15.17
N GLU A 184 7.07 5.00 16.18
CA GLU A 184 7.21 4.16 17.35
C GLU A 184 6.04 3.19 17.48
N ILE A 185 6.34 1.91 17.71
CA ILE A 185 5.32 0.91 18.03
C ILE A 185 4.99 1.04 19.51
N VAL A 186 3.76 1.45 19.81
CA VAL A 186 3.26 1.64 21.18
C VAL A 186 2.37 0.50 21.66
N GLY A 187 1.94 -0.39 20.75
CA GLY A 187 1.15 -1.57 21.10
C GLY A 187 1.07 -2.59 19.97
N ILE A 188 0.95 -3.87 20.34
CA ILE A 188 0.72 -4.96 19.39
C ILE A 188 -0.30 -5.91 20.01
N THR A 189 -1.29 -6.31 19.23
CA THR A 189 -2.25 -7.35 19.60
C THR A 189 -2.41 -8.33 18.45
N GLU A 190 -2.38 -9.62 18.74
CA GLU A 190 -2.73 -10.66 17.77
C GLU A 190 -4.23 -10.98 17.86
N LYS A 191 -4.89 -11.05 16.71
CA LYS A 191 -6.33 -11.28 16.60
C LYS A 191 -6.59 -12.46 15.67
N SER A 192 -7.55 -13.30 16.04
CA SER A 192 -8.03 -14.38 15.17
C SER A 192 -8.95 -13.86 14.08
N VAL A 193 -8.85 -14.45 12.89
CA VAL A 193 -9.78 -14.31 11.78
C VAL A 193 -9.97 -15.69 11.14
N ASN A 194 -11.16 -16.27 11.32
CA ASN A 194 -11.44 -17.66 10.95
C ASN A 194 -10.37 -18.61 11.49
N SER A 195 -9.68 -19.32 10.60
CA SER A 195 -8.63 -20.27 10.94
C SER A 195 -7.23 -19.64 11.00
N SER A 196 -7.11 -18.34 10.76
CA SER A 196 -5.84 -17.59 10.70
C SER A 196 -5.76 -16.47 11.75
N THR A 197 -4.64 -15.76 11.80
CA THR A 197 -4.49 -14.54 12.61
C THR A 197 -3.92 -13.37 11.83
N TYR A 198 -4.22 -12.16 12.30
CA TYR A 198 -3.56 -10.92 11.91
C TYR A 198 -2.97 -10.22 13.14
N LEU A 199 -1.97 -9.38 12.90
CA LEU A 199 -1.47 -8.43 13.89
C LEU A 199 -2.18 -7.09 13.72
N GLU A 200 -2.64 -6.55 14.83
CA GLU A 200 -3.04 -5.16 15.00
C GLU A 200 -1.91 -4.44 15.74
N ILE A 201 -1.32 -3.44 15.11
CA ILE A 201 -0.14 -2.73 15.61
C ILE A 201 -0.51 -1.26 15.78
N THR A 202 -0.43 -0.76 17.00
CA THR A 202 -0.62 0.66 17.28
C THR A 202 0.71 1.36 17.09
N VAL A 203 0.75 2.30 16.15
CA VAL A 203 1.93 3.09 15.81
C VAL A 203 1.67 4.56 16.16
N GLN A 204 2.66 5.18 16.78
CA GLN A 204 2.73 6.60 17.01
C GLN A 204 3.66 7.23 15.97
N THR A 205 3.12 8.11 15.15
CA THR A 205 3.82 8.81 14.06
C THR A 205 3.87 10.30 14.40
N PRO A 206 5.04 10.97 14.33
CA PRO A 206 5.09 12.43 14.47
C PRO A 206 4.19 13.12 13.44
N ALA A 207 3.53 14.20 13.83
CA ALA A 207 2.74 14.98 12.89
C ALA A 207 3.68 15.89 12.09
N TYR A 208 3.68 15.77 10.76
CA TYR A 208 4.46 16.62 9.87
C TYR A 208 3.57 17.65 9.17
N ASP A 209 4.06 18.88 8.99
CA ASP A 209 3.55 19.90 8.06
C ASP A 209 4.63 20.27 7.03
N ASP A 210 4.34 21.24 6.16
CA ASP A 210 5.27 21.74 5.14
C ASP A 210 6.56 22.36 5.72
N HIS A 211 6.63 22.55 7.04
CA HIS A 211 7.76 23.13 7.77
C HIS A 211 8.51 22.12 8.65
N GLY A 212 8.08 20.84 8.67
CA GLY A 212 8.74 19.76 9.40
C GLY A 212 7.83 19.13 10.47
N VAL A 213 8.43 18.65 11.56
CA VAL A 213 7.66 18.06 12.67
C VAL A 213 6.91 19.16 13.40
N THR A 214 5.58 19.08 13.37
CA THR A 214 4.68 19.88 14.21
C THR A 214 4.55 19.27 15.60
N SER A 215 4.09 20.05 16.57
CA SER A 215 4.01 19.69 18.00
C SER A 215 2.94 18.63 18.34
N GLY A 216 2.64 17.70 17.43
CA GLY A 216 1.63 16.67 17.61
C GLY A 216 2.13 15.29 17.21
N THR A 217 1.46 14.26 17.72
CA THR A 217 1.65 12.87 17.31
C THR A 217 0.32 12.30 16.84
N LYS A 218 0.34 11.54 15.76
CA LYS A 218 -0.80 10.76 15.27
C LYS A 218 -0.66 9.34 15.79
N ILE A 219 -1.75 8.75 16.25
CA ILE A 219 -1.77 7.35 16.73
C ILE A 219 -2.73 6.58 15.84
N GLY A 220 -2.27 5.48 15.25
CA GLY A 220 -3.05 4.74 14.26
C GLY A 220 -2.83 3.24 14.38
N LYS A 221 -3.78 2.47 13.85
CA LYS A 221 -3.69 1.01 13.78
C LYS A 221 -3.23 0.58 12.41
N HIS A 222 -2.17 -0.21 12.39
CA HIS A 222 -1.62 -0.86 11.22
C HIS A 222 -1.96 -2.34 11.31
N PHE A 223 -2.29 -2.96 10.18
CA PHE A 223 -2.79 -4.32 10.16
C PHE A 223 -1.91 -5.19 9.29
N ILE A 224 -1.48 -6.33 9.81
CA ILE A 224 -0.61 -7.28 9.09
C ILE A 224 -1.24 -8.65 9.08
N PHE A 225 -1.46 -9.16 7.88
CA PHE A 225 -1.98 -10.50 7.65
C PHE A 225 -1.03 -11.26 6.73
N VAL A 226 -1.01 -12.60 6.86
CA VAL A 226 -0.18 -13.45 6.00
C VAL A 226 -1.08 -14.45 5.30
N GLN A 227 -0.93 -14.52 3.98
CA GLN A 227 -1.55 -15.55 3.16
C GLN A 227 -0.59 -15.95 2.06
N ASN A 228 -0.39 -17.25 1.87
CA ASN A 228 0.40 -17.82 0.79
C ASN A 228 1.83 -17.26 0.73
N ASN A 229 2.44 -17.11 1.92
CA ASN A 229 3.77 -16.52 2.12
C ASN A 229 3.90 -15.05 1.65
N ILE A 230 2.79 -14.31 1.63
CA ILE A 230 2.76 -12.87 1.33
C ILE A 230 2.26 -12.12 2.55
N LEU A 231 3.00 -11.08 2.94
CA LEU A 231 2.59 -10.12 3.96
C LEU A 231 1.69 -9.06 3.35
N HIS A 232 0.44 -9.09 3.77
CA HIS A 232 -0.57 -8.11 3.47
C HIS A 232 -0.61 -7.06 4.57
N MET A 233 -0.47 -5.79 4.18
CA MET A 233 -0.37 -4.70 5.15
C MET A 233 -1.33 -3.58 4.80
N ILE A 234 -2.17 -3.16 5.74
CA ILE A 234 -3.03 -1.97 5.62
C ILE A 234 -2.55 -0.93 6.64
N THR A 235 -2.15 0.26 6.18
CA THR A 235 -1.61 1.34 7.02
C THR A 235 -2.32 2.67 6.77
N PRO A 236 -2.59 3.47 7.80
CA PRO A 236 -3.22 4.78 7.65
C PRO A 236 -2.30 5.76 6.93
N VAL A 237 -2.88 6.62 6.08
CA VAL A 237 -2.15 7.67 5.34
C VAL A 237 -2.64 9.06 5.76
N SER A 238 -3.93 9.20 6.02
CA SER A 238 -4.53 10.48 6.36
C SER A 238 -4.86 10.63 7.84
N ASN A 239 -4.98 11.88 8.32
CA ASN A 239 -5.37 12.17 9.71
C ASN A 239 -6.65 11.46 10.13
N LYS A 240 -7.64 11.35 9.22
CA LYS A 240 -8.90 10.65 9.47
C LYS A 240 -8.68 9.16 9.75
N ALA A 241 -7.80 8.50 8.98
CA ALA A 241 -7.44 7.09 9.17
C ALA A 241 -6.73 6.81 10.51
N TYR A 242 -6.08 7.82 11.10
CA TYR A 242 -5.53 7.78 12.46
C TYR A 242 -6.59 8.00 13.57
N THR A 243 -7.88 8.10 13.25
CA THR A 243 -8.92 8.31 14.27
C THR A 243 -9.73 7.05 14.55
N PRO A 244 -10.36 6.94 15.74
CA PRO A 244 -11.34 5.89 16.02
C PRO A 244 -12.59 5.92 15.14
N SER A 245 -12.79 6.98 14.35
CA SER A 245 -13.95 7.15 13.47
C SER A 245 -13.73 6.64 12.05
N ALA A 246 -12.54 6.12 11.74
CA ALA A 246 -12.25 5.50 10.46
C ALA A 246 -12.93 4.14 10.35
N GLN A 247 -13.35 3.74 9.15
CA GLN A 247 -14.17 2.53 8.99
C GLN A 247 -13.33 1.25 8.84
N ILE A 248 -12.13 1.33 8.28
CA ILE A 248 -11.29 0.14 8.06
C ILE A 248 -10.96 -0.61 9.36
N PRO A 249 -10.59 0.04 10.48
CA PRO A 249 -10.31 -0.66 11.74
C PRO A 249 -11.47 -1.51 12.25
N ASP A 250 -12.71 -1.03 12.14
CA ASP A 250 -13.90 -1.74 12.60
C ASP A 250 -14.25 -2.94 11.70
N ASN A 251 -13.76 -2.93 10.47
CA ASN A 251 -14.09 -3.89 9.42
C ASN A 251 -12.94 -4.84 9.06
N ILE A 252 -11.77 -4.69 9.70
CA ILE A 252 -10.53 -5.37 9.28
C ILE A 252 -10.64 -6.90 9.27
N GLY A 253 -11.36 -7.48 10.23
CA GLY A 253 -11.57 -8.93 10.29
C GLY A 253 -12.29 -9.45 9.05
N SER A 254 -13.33 -8.75 8.59
CA SER A 254 -14.10 -9.11 7.39
C SER A 254 -13.30 -8.87 6.11
N ILE A 255 -12.48 -7.82 6.06
CA ILE A 255 -11.57 -7.54 4.94
C ILE A 255 -10.59 -8.71 4.79
N PHE A 256 -9.89 -9.12 5.86
CA PHE A 256 -8.97 -10.24 5.79
C PHE A 256 -9.65 -11.59 5.60
N ALA A 257 -10.88 -11.78 6.10
CA ALA A 257 -11.66 -12.98 5.82
C ALA A 257 -12.01 -13.13 4.32
N SER A 258 -12.13 -12.02 3.59
CA SER A 258 -12.38 -12.02 2.14
C SER A 258 -11.13 -12.14 1.28
N LEU A 259 -9.94 -11.98 1.88
CA LEU A 259 -8.69 -11.89 1.15
C LEU A 259 -8.33 -13.22 0.49
N THR A 260 -7.98 -13.16 -0.78
CA THR A 260 -7.40 -14.26 -1.55
C THR A 260 -6.23 -13.77 -2.38
N SER A 261 -5.07 -14.41 -2.27
CA SER A 261 -3.86 -14.07 -3.04
C SER A 261 -3.29 -15.31 -3.68
N VAL A 262 -3.37 -15.43 -4.99
CA VAL A 262 -2.94 -16.63 -5.73
C VAL A 262 -1.96 -16.27 -6.82
N GLN A 263 -0.94 -17.10 -7.02
CA GLN A 263 -0.07 -16.95 -8.18
C GLN A 263 -0.84 -17.44 -9.43
N ILE A 264 -0.89 -16.61 -10.46
CA ILE A 264 -1.41 -16.95 -11.77
C ILE A 264 -0.23 -17.17 -12.73
N ASN A 265 -0.31 -18.25 -13.51
CA ASN A 265 0.71 -18.65 -14.49
C ASN A 265 0.61 -17.85 -15.79
#